data_AF-A0A0H2SH17-F1
#
_entry.id   AF-A0A0H2SH17-F1
#
_cell.length_a   1.000
_cell.length_b   1.000
_cell.length_c   1.000
_cell.angle_alpha   90.00
_cell.angle_beta   90.00
_cell.angle_gamma   90.00
#
_symmetry.space_group_name_H-M   'P 1'
#
loop_
_entity.id
_entity.type
_entity.pdbx_description
1 polymer ?
#
loop_
_entity_poly.entity_id
_entity_poly.type
_entity_poly.pdbx_seq_one_letter_code
_entity_poly.pdbx_strand_id
1 'polypeptide(L)'
;MKKWYVFIISMMLFVTSLNAATIIGSEENRSLNNVSSKIDKTLEIQIDNKVIKFIPENNIPKNIKVFWVKDIAELKKIINEIYSLKLVHSKKNFLDNKISNTLNITNRTHFNYLFDTSEYKNRWNQTVLKVVLIGKYFYNNKKVTSINVNLESYTYRPGWEIVSMNKNYGGIGYDYAWASGEVVFRFYLGIHPIGVTIITKTLHVYDQAFIK
;
A
#
# COMPACT_ATOMS: atom_id res chain seq x y z
N MET A 1 18.38 -37.70 3.44
CA MET A 1 17.15 -38.02 2.69
C MET A 1 16.03 -37.06 3.11
N LYS A 2 15.37 -36.47 2.11
CA LYS A 2 14.25 -35.52 2.22
C LYS A 2 12.99 -36.22 2.78
N LYS A 3 12.19 -35.52 3.57
CA LYS A 3 10.72 -35.72 3.58
C LYS A 3 10.03 -34.37 3.46
N TRP A 4 9.44 -34.19 2.29
CA TRP A 4 8.57 -33.11 1.90
C TRP A 4 7.15 -33.45 2.36
N TYR A 5 6.46 -32.50 2.98
CA TYR A 5 5.01 -32.60 3.16
C TYR A 5 4.35 -31.83 2.02
N VAL A 6 3.72 -32.57 1.12
CA VAL A 6 2.83 -32.05 0.09
C VAL A 6 1.43 -32.00 0.69
N PHE A 7 0.89 -30.80 0.87
CA PHE A 7 -0.52 -30.61 1.21
C PHE A 7 -1.35 -30.70 -0.07
N ILE A 8 -2.17 -31.75 -0.18
CA ILE A 8 -3.20 -31.89 -1.22
C ILE A 8 -4.48 -31.35 -0.62
N ILE A 9 -5.00 -30.24 -1.14
CA ILE A 9 -6.35 -29.76 -0.82
C ILE A 9 -7.29 -30.26 -1.92
N SER A 10 -8.21 -31.13 -1.52
CA SER A 10 -9.30 -31.66 -2.32
C SER A 10 -10.24 -30.53 -2.77
N MET A 11 -10.41 -30.38 -4.08
CA MET A 11 -11.33 -29.40 -4.69
C MET A 11 -12.61 -30.12 -5.09
N MET A 12 -13.69 -29.93 -4.33
CA MET A 12 -15.02 -30.38 -4.75
C MET A 12 -15.51 -29.50 -5.90
N LEU A 13 -15.68 -30.14 -7.06
CA LEU A 13 -16.43 -29.65 -8.22
C LEU A 13 -17.92 -29.62 -7.89
N PHE A 14 -18.57 -28.48 -8.13
CA PHE A 14 -19.99 -28.41 -8.45
C PHE A 14 -20.19 -27.52 -9.69
N VAL A 15 -20.69 -28.16 -10.74
CA VAL A 15 -21.25 -27.62 -12.00
C VAL A 15 -22.70 -27.17 -11.68
N THR A 16 -23.41 -26.19 -12.26
CA THR A 16 -23.64 -25.75 -13.66
C THR A 16 -24.35 -24.37 -13.64
N SER A 17 -24.07 -23.52 -14.64
CA SER A 17 -25.07 -23.01 -15.60
C SER A 17 -24.41 -22.03 -16.56
N LEU A 18 -24.74 -22.22 -17.83
CA LEU A 18 -24.28 -21.45 -18.99
C LEU A 18 -25.18 -20.22 -19.11
N ASN A 19 -24.63 -19.01 -18.94
CA ASN A 19 -25.26 -17.80 -19.45
C ASN A 19 -24.33 -17.17 -20.48
N ALA A 20 -24.75 -17.20 -21.73
CA ALA A 20 -24.15 -16.43 -22.79
C ALA A 20 -24.30 -14.94 -22.45
N ALA A 21 -23.19 -14.23 -22.25
CA ALA A 21 -23.20 -12.78 -22.24
C ALA A 21 -23.32 -12.32 -23.70
N THR A 22 -24.49 -11.83 -24.07
CA THR A 22 -24.73 -11.17 -25.35
C THR A 22 -23.93 -9.87 -25.36
N ILE A 23 -22.92 -9.79 -26.23
CA ILE A 23 -22.31 -8.51 -26.62
C ILE A 23 -23.33 -7.84 -27.53
N ILE A 24 -23.96 -6.75 -27.08
CA ILE A 24 -24.73 -5.87 -27.95
C ILE A 24 -23.70 -5.11 -28.80
N GLY A 25 -23.27 -5.74 -29.89
CA GLY A 25 -22.61 -5.08 -31.00
C GLY A 25 -23.69 -4.70 -32.00
N SER A 26 -23.86 -3.40 -32.26
CA SER A 26 -24.59 -2.94 -33.44
C SER A 26 -23.92 -3.56 -34.66
N GLU A 27 -24.70 -4.33 -35.43
CA GLU A 27 -24.28 -4.88 -36.71
C GLU A 27 -23.79 -3.76 -37.62
N GLU A 28 -22.58 -3.94 -38.18
CA GLU A 28 -22.41 -3.88 -39.62
C GLU A 28 -21.13 -4.63 -40.00
N ASN A 29 -21.32 -5.76 -40.67
CA ASN A 29 -20.28 -6.48 -41.39
C ASN A 29 -19.65 -5.56 -42.44
N ARG A 30 -18.36 -5.25 -42.31
CA ARG A 30 -17.50 -4.91 -43.46
C ARG A 30 -16.03 -5.15 -43.17
N SER A 31 -15.51 -6.18 -43.83
CA SER A 31 -14.11 -6.43 -44.22
C SER A 31 -13.00 -6.22 -43.19
N LEU A 32 -12.42 -7.34 -42.75
CA LEU A 32 -10.97 -7.41 -42.53
C LEU A 32 -10.26 -6.92 -43.80
N ASN A 33 -9.52 -5.82 -43.70
CA ASN A 33 -8.18 -5.65 -44.26
C ASN A 33 -7.61 -4.26 -43.90
N ASN A 34 -6.41 -4.29 -43.32
CA ASN A 34 -5.43 -3.19 -43.23
C ASN A 34 -5.89 -1.84 -42.65
N VAL A 35 -5.77 -1.69 -41.32
CA VAL A 35 -5.24 -0.45 -40.73
C VAL A 35 -4.28 -0.80 -39.59
N SER A 36 -3.01 -0.90 -39.95
CA SER A 36 -1.90 -0.64 -39.03
C SER A 36 -1.92 0.86 -38.73
N SER A 37 -2.38 1.27 -37.55
CA SER A 37 -1.93 2.51 -36.89
C SER A 37 -2.56 2.68 -35.51
N LYS A 38 -1.72 2.63 -34.47
CA LYS A 38 -1.91 3.21 -33.12
C LYS A 38 -3.22 2.88 -32.39
N ILE A 39 -3.20 1.81 -31.60
CA ILE A 39 -4.12 1.67 -30.46
C ILE A 39 -3.36 2.11 -29.19
N ASP A 40 -3.10 3.43 -29.09
CA ASP A 40 -2.82 4.10 -27.81
C ASP A 40 -4.15 4.41 -27.10
N LYS A 41 -5.05 3.41 -27.01
CA LYS A 41 -6.31 3.57 -26.28
C LYS A 41 -6.13 2.95 -24.91
N THR A 42 -6.11 3.80 -23.88
CA THR A 42 -6.34 3.36 -22.51
C THR A 42 -7.66 2.60 -22.50
N LEU A 43 -7.62 1.30 -22.18
CA LEU A 43 -8.80 0.46 -22.10
C LEU A 43 -9.47 0.73 -20.74
N GLU A 44 -10.75 1.09 -20.76
CA GLU A 44 -11.53 1.29 -19.54
C GLU A 44 -12.51 0.12 -19.38
N ILE A 45 -12.47 -0.54 -18.23
CA ILE A 45 -13.38 -1.63 -17.89
C ILE A 45 -14.17 -1.22 -16.66
N GLN A 46 -15.48 -1.35 -16.74
CA GLN A 46 -16.34 -1.17 -15.58
C GLN A 46 -16.41 -2.47 -14.78
N ILE A 47 -15.98 -2.40 -13.51
CA ILE A 47 -16.13 -3.48 -12.54
C ILE A 47 -17.04 -2.97 -11.42
N ASP A 48 -18.24 -3.53 -11.34
CA ASP A 48 -19.32 -3.02 -10.48
C ASP A 48 -19.59 -1.53 -10.79
N ASN A 49 -19.46 -0.66 -9.78
CA ASN A 49 -19.67 0.79 -9.93
C ASN A 49 -18.35 1.55 -10.14
N LYS A 50 -17.26 0.85 -10.50
CA LYS A 50 -15.92 1.45 -10.64
C LYS A 50 -15.42 1.33 -12.07
N VAL A 51 -14.93 2.44 -12.60
CA VAL A 51 -14.22 2.46 -13.88
C VAL A 51 -12.74 2.23 -13.61
N ILE A 52 -12.18 1.22 -14.26
CA ILE A 52 -10.78 0.80 -14.08
C ILE A 52 -10.04 1.01 -15.39
N LYS A 53 -8.94 1.76 -15.32
CA LYS A 53 -8.13 2.11 -16.48
C LYS A 53 -6.96 1.15 -16.62
N PHE A 54 -6.77 0.65 -17.82
CA PHE A 54 -5.69 -0.26 -18.18
C PHE A 54 -4.68 0.43 -19.08
N ILE A 55 -3.41 0.25 -18.73
CA ILE A 55 -2.27 0.45 -19.62
C ILE A 55 -2.18 -0.81 -20.48
N PRO A 56 -2.27 -0.71 -21.82
CA PRO A 56 -2.13 -1.85 -22.71
C PRO A 56 -0.82 -2.60 -22.47
N GLU A 57 -0.83 -3.92 -22.66
CA GLU A 57 0.31 -4.78 -22.35
C GLU A 57 1.62 -4.34 -23.03
N ASN A 58 1.53 -3.88 -24.28
CA ASN A 58 2.67 -3.39 -25.06
C ASN A 58 3.31 -2.11 -24.49
N ASN A 59 2.61 -1.40 -23.61
CA ASN A 59 3.02 -0.13 -23.04
C ASN A 59 3.44 -0.26 -21.56
N ILE A 60 3.53 -1.48 -21.02
CA ILE A 60 3.97 -1.72 -19.64
C ILE A 60 5.49 -1.47 -19.54
N PRO A 61 5.94 -0.61 -18.60
CA PRO A 61 7.37 -0.45 -18.34
C PRO A 61 8.04 -1.76 -17.92
N LYS A 62 9.19 -2.08 -18.53
CA LYS A 62 9.90 -3.37 -18.38
C LYS A 62 10.37 -3.70 -16.96
N ASN A 63 10.49 -2.68 -16.09
CA ASN A 63 11.05 -2.83 -14.75
C ASN A 63 9.98 -2.92 -13.66
N ILE A 64 8.72 -3.11 -14.02
CA ILE A 64 7.61 -3.16 -13.07
C ILE A 64 7.23 -4.61 -12.79
N LYS A 65 7.11 -4.96 -11.51
CA LYS A 65 6.58 -6.27 -11.12
C LYS A 65 5.06 -6.27 -11.20
N VAL A 66 4.53 -6.95 -12.20
CA VAL A 66 3.09 -7.10 -12.42
C VAL A 66 2.59 -8.39 -11.78
N PHE A 67 1.49 -8.30 -11.03
CA PHE A 67 0.73 -9.47 -10.58
C PHE A 67 -0.30 -9.83 -11.67
N TRP A 68 -0.06 -10.92 -12.40
CA TRP A 68 -0.95 -11.38 -13.46
C TRP A 68 -2.05 -12.29 -12.92
N VAL A 69 -3.30 -12.05 -13.32
CA VAL A 69 -4.45 -12.90 -13.01
C VAL A 69 -4.95 -13.64 -14.23
N LYS A 70 -5.66 -14.74 -14.02
CA LYS A 70 -6.10 -15.63 -15.09
C LYS A 70 -7.33 -15.09 -15.85
N ASP A 71 -8.23 -14.39 -15.17
CA ASP A 71 -9.51 -13.97 -15.72
C ASP A 71 -10.07 -12.72 -15.02
N ILE A 72 -11.13 -12.14 -15.60
CA ILE A 72 -11.78 -10.92 -15.10
C ILE A 72 -12.44 -11.16 -13.73
N ALA A 73 -12.86 -12.40 -13.42
CA ALA A 73 -13.48 -12.72 -12.14
C ALA A 73 -12.45 -12.64 -11.00
N GLU A 74 -11.25 -13.17 -11.20
CA GLU A 74 -10.14 -13.06 -10.27
C GLU A 74 -9.68 -11.60 -10.12
N LEU A 75 -9.56 -10.88 -11.24
CA LEU A 75 -9.28 -9.44 -11.25
C LEU A 75 -10.25 -8.68 -10.34
N LYS A 76 -11.56 -8.87 -10.58
CA LYS A 76 -12.64 -8.25 -9.80
C LYS A 76 -12.53 -8.57 -8.31
N LYS A 77 -12.24 -9.83 -7.97
CA LYS A 77 -12.08 -10.28 -6.58
C LYS A 77 -10.93 -9.56 -5.87
N ILE A 78 -9.75 -9.49 -6.49
CA ILE A 78 -8.57 -8.83 -5.91
C ILE A 78 -8.83 -7.33 -5.75
N ILE A 79 -9.40 -6.70 -6.77
CA ILE A 79 -9.71 -5.27 -6.75
C ILE A 79 -10.69 -4.94 -5.62
N ASN A 80 -11.77 -5.70 -5.50
CA ASN A 80 -12.73 -5.50 -4.42
C ASN A 80 -12.12 -5.74 -3.04
N GLU A 81 -11.21 -6.71 -2.90
CA GLU A 81 -10.46 -6.93 -1.67
C GLU A 81 -9.57 -5.72 -1.32
N ILE A 82 -8.82 -5.17 -2.28
CA ILE A 82 -7.94 -4.00 -2.06
C ILE A 82 -8.75 -2.75 -1.71
N TYR A 83 -9.90 -2.55 -2.34
CA TYR A 83 -10.80 -1.43 -2.01
C TYR A 83 -11.52 -1.63 -0.67
N SER A 84 -11.67 -2.87 -0.19
CA SER A 84 -12.25 -3.16 1.13
C SER A 84 -11.28 -2.95 2.30
N LEU A 85 -10.01 -2.64 2.03
CA LEU A 85 -9.01 -2.44 3.08
C LEU A 85 -9.40 -1.26 3.98
N LYS A 86 -9.43 -1.51 5.29
CA LYS A 86 -9.72 -0.52 6.33
C LYS A 86 -8.44 0.15 6.78
N LEU A 87 -8.43 1.48 6.80
CA LEU A 87 -7.36 2.26 7.39
C LEU A 87 -7.51 2.27 8.92
N VAL A 88 -6.42 2.00 9.62
CA VAL A 88 -6.34 2.01 11.09
C VAL A 88 -5.12 2.80 11.50
N HIS A 89 -5.32 3.76 12.41
CA HIS A 89 -4.24 4.49 13.06
C HIS A 89 -4.08 4.00 14.48
N SER A 90 -2.84 3.90 14.93
CA SER A 90 -2.53 3.59 16.33
C SER A 90 -1.33 4.40 16.77
N LYS A 91 -1.59 5.28 17.73
CA LYS A 91 -0.56 5.84 18.60
C LYS A 91 -0.30 4.82 19.69
N LYS A 92 0.50 3.81 19.39
CA LYS A 92 0.93 2.89 20.45
C LYS A 92 1.94 3.65 21.28
N ASN A 93 1.63 3.92 22.55
CA ASN A 93 2.62 4.41 23.49
C ASN A 93 3.72 3.35 23.59
N PHE A 94 4.80 3.49 22.81
CA PHE A 94 6.01 2.67 22.93
C PHE A 94 6.58 2.73 24.37
N LEU A 95 6.11 3.73 25.13
CA LEU A 95 6.43 4.07 26.51
C LEU A 95 5.81 3.18 27.60
N ASP A 96 4.83 2.30 27.32
CA ASP A 96 4.36 1.39 28.38
C ASP A 96 5.38 0.28 28.71
N ASN A 97 6.50 0.15 27.98
CA ASN A 97 7.43 -0.95 28.26
C ASN A 97 8.95 -0.69 28.18
N LYS A 98 9.45 0.53 27.92
CA LYS A 98 10.86 0.87 28.24
C LYS A 98 11.20 2.32 27.89
N ILE A 99 11.66 3.06 28.89
CA ILE A 99 12.42 4.32 28.79
C ILE A 99 11.54 5.58 28.70
N SER A 100 10.93 5.92 29.83
CA SER A 100 10.67 7.31 30.19
C SER A 100 12.00 7.97 30.60
N ASN A 101 12.30 9.15 30.04
CA ASN A 101 13.29 10.12 30.51
C ASN A 101 14.64 9.54 31.02
N THR A 102 15.50 9.01 30.16
CA THR A 102 16.90 8.79 30.57
C THR A 102 17.69 10.08 30.40
N LEU A 103 18.18 10.63 31.52
CA LEU A 103 19.07 11.79 31.52
C LEU A 103 20.47 11.32 31.10
N ASN A 104 21.07 11.94 30.07
CA ASN A 104 22.49 11.71 29.83
C ASN A 104 23.30 12.57 30.81
N ILE A 105 23.87 11.91 31.82
CA ILE A 105 24.50 12.51 33.02
C ILE A 105 25.64 13.48 32.65
N THR A 106 26.27 13.30 31.48
CA THR A 106 27.39 14.14 31.04
C THR A 106 26.96 15.50 30.47
N ASN A 107 25.72 15.68 29.97
CA ASN A 107 25.34 16.89 29.22
C ASN A 107 24.01 17.57 29.65
N ARG A 108 23.39 17.20 30.79
CA ARG A 108 22.06 17.70 31.23
C ARG A 108 21.00 17.72 30.10
N THR A 109 21.13 16.83 29.13
CA THR A 109 20.24 16.77 27.97
C THR A 109 19.27 15.62 28.18
N HIS A 110 17.98 15.91 28.08
CA HIS A 110 16.90 14.94 28.15
C HIS A 110 16.54 14.46 26.74
N PHE A 111 15.85 13.34 26.63
CA PHE A 111 15.23 12.93 25.36
C PHE A 111 13.89 12.26 25.58
N ASN A 112 13.08 12.23 24.53
CA ASN A 112 11.80 11.52 24.48
C ASN A 112 11.52 11.08 23.02
N TYR A 113 10.43 10.34 22.82
CA TYR A 113 10.06 9.75 21.54
C TYR A 113 8.77 10.34 20.97
N LEU A 114 8.67 10.27 19.65
CA LEU A 114 7.46 10.48 18.86
C LEU A 114 7.15 9.14 18.17
N PHE A 115 5.91 8.67 18.24
CA PHE A 115 5.55 7.39 17.67
C PHE A 115 4.12 7.39 17.13
N ASP A 116 3.98 6.97 15.88
CA ASP A 116 2.67 6.73 15.27
C ASP A 116 2.75 5.58 14.27
N THR A 117 1.62 4.90 14.09
CA THR A 117 1.50 3.83 13.10
C THR A 117 0.22 3.98 12.31
N SER A 118 0.32 3.71 11.02
CA SER A 118 -0.83 3.62 10.13
C SER A 118 -0.79 2.31 9.38
N GLU A 119 -1.93 1.63 9.32
CA GLU A 119 -2.07 0.29 8.77
C GLU A 119 -3.30 0.19 7.86
N TYR A 120 -3.15 -0.47 6.72
CA TYR A 120 -4.30 -1.02 5.99
C TYR A 120 -4.52 -2.46 6.44
N LYS A 121 -5.73 -2.76 6.90
CA LYS A 121 -6.15 -4.10 7.32
C LYS A 121 -7.21 -4.66 6.41
N ASN A 122 -7.16 -5.97 6.17
CA ASN A 122 -8.21 -6.68 5.44
C ASN A 122 -9.42 -6.99 6.35
N ARG A 123 -10.46 -7.59 5.77
CA ARG A 123 -11.69 -7.98 6.50
C ARG A 123 -11.46 -8.98 7.65
N TRP A 124 -10.33 -9.69 7.65
CA TRP A 124 -9.92 -10.59 8.72
C TRP A 124 -9.02 -9.91 9.76
N ASN A 125 -8.95 -8.57 9.75
CA ASN A 125 -8.12 -7.75 10.63
C ASN A 125 -6.61 -8.03 10.54
N GLN A 126 -6.15 -8.64 9.44
CA GLN A 126 -4.74 -8.85 9.17
C GLN A 126 -4.17 -7.60 8.48
N THR A 127 -2.98 -7.20 8.91
CA THR A 127 -2.27 -6.06 8.32
C THR A 127 -1.75 -6.41 6.93
N VAL A 128 -2.03 -5.56 5.95
CA VAL A 128 -1.62 -5.71 4.55
C VAL A 128 -0.49 -4.74 4.23
N LEU A 129 -0.64 -3.48 4.62
CA LEU A 129 0.37 -2.43 4.52
C LEU A 129 0.52 -1.77 5.88
N LYS A 130 1.73 -1.39 6.24
CA LYS A 130 2.03 -0.69 7.49
C LYS A 130 3.10 0.36 7.28
N VAL A 131 2.93 1.47 8.00
CA VAL A 131 3.94 2.51 8.17
C VAL A 131 4.11 2.77 9.66
N VAL A 132 5.37 2.93 10.09
CA VAL A 132 5.75 3.24 11.46
C VAL A 132 6.65 4.47 11.47
N LEU A 133 6.24 5.49 12.21
CA LEU A 133 7.03 6.67 12.53
C LEU A 133 7.75 6.45 13.85
N ILE A 134 9.06 6.65 13.87
CA ILE A 134 9.87 6.62 15.09
C ILE A 134 10.72 7.89 15.13
N GLY A 135 10.29 8.87 15.91
CA GLY A 135 11.06 10.07 16.19
C GLY A 135 11.73 9.98 17.56
N LYS A 136 12.98 10.43 17.66
CA LYS A 136 13.69 10.68 18.91
C LYS A 136 14.08 12.14 18.95
N TYR A 137 13.66 12.86 19.98
CA TYR A 137 14.02 14.27 20.16
C TYR A 137 14.74 14.49 21.48
N PHE A 138 15.70 15.41 21.47
CA PHE A 138 16.50 15.80 22.62
C PHE A 138 16.14 17.21 23.03
N TYR A 139 16.21 17.51 24.32
CA TYR A 139 15.88 18.84 24.83
C TYR A 139 16.71 19.22 26.06
N ASN A 140 16.90 20.53 26.24
CA ASN A 140 17.56 21.15 27.39
C ASN A 140 16.85 22.48 27.70
N ASN A 141 16.71 22.85 28.97
CA ASN A 141 16.01 24.07 29.39
C ASN A 141 14.63 24.26 28.70
N LYS A 142 13.84 23.17 28.62
CA LYS A 142 12.54 23.11 27.93
C LYS A 142 12.56 23.44 26.43
N LYS A 143 13.73 23.44 25.78
CA LYS A 143 13.86 23.66 24.34
C LYS A 143 14.40 22.41 23.65
N VAL A 144 13.76 22.00 22.55
CA VAL A 144 14.26 20.92 21.70
C VAL A 144 15.57 21.35 21.06
N THR A 145 16.60 20.53 21.20
CA THR A 145 17.94 20.77 20.65
C THR A 145 18.19 19.98 19.37
N SER A 146 17.57 18.82 19.22
CA SER A 146 17.68 18.01 18.01
C SER A 146 16.55 17.00 17.90
N ILE A 147 16.26 16.59 16.66
CA ILE A 147 15.25 15.57 16.34
C ILE A 147 15.86 14.64 15.29
N ASN A 148 15.73 13.34 15.50
CA ASN A 148 16.04 12.31 14.53
C ASN A 148 14.79 11.49 14.28
N VAL A 149 14.40 11.34 13.01
CA VAL A 149 13.20 10.60 12.62
C VAL A 149 13.55 9.48 11.69
N ASN A 150 13.03 8.29 11.99
CA ASN A 150 12.98 7.16 11.09
C ASN A 150 11.54 6.90 10.65
N LEU A 151 11.41 6.40 9.41
CA LEU A 151 10.15 5.96 8.84
C LEU A 151 10.37 4.55 8.31
N GLU A 152 9.58 3.60 8.80
CA GLU A 152 9.62 2.21 8.36
C GLU A 152 8.32 1.86 7.65
N SER A 153 8.40 1.00 6.64
CA SER A 153 7.23 0.51 5.92
C SER A 153 7.31 -0.98 5.66
N TYR A 154 6.15 -1.62 5.67
CA TYR A 154 6.03 -3.06 5.51
C TYR A 154 4.89 -3.41 4.56
N THR A 155 5.16 -4.34 3.65
CA THR A 155 4.18 -4.95 2.75
C THR A 155 4.03 -6.43 3.10
N TYR A 156 2.90 -6.80 3.71
CA TYR A 156 2.64 -8.18 4.14
C TYR A 156 1.93 -9.02 3.06
N ARG A 157 1.49 -8.36 1.98
CA ARG A 157 0.96 -9.03 0.79
C ARG A 157 1.94 -8.86 -0.37
N PRO A 158 2.32 -9.94 -1.08
CA PRO A 158 3.15 -9.85 -2.27
C PRO A 158 2.52 -8.95 -3.34
N GLY A 159 3.35 -8.23 -4.09
CA GLY A 159 2.95 -7.41 -5.24
C GLY A 159 2.77 -5.92 -4.97
N TRP A 160 2.85 -5.49 -3.71
CA TRP A 160 2.95 -4.06 -3.38
C TRP A 160 4.40 -3.60 -3.45
N GLU A 161 4.62 -2.47 -4.10
CA GLU A 161 5.91 -1.79 -4.20
C GLU A 161 5.83 -0.44 -3.49
N ILE A 162 6.89 -0.08 -2.77
CA ILE A 162 7.04 1.25 -2.18
C ILE A 162 7.66 2.16 -3.23
N VAL A 163 6.93 3.21 -3.63
CA VAL A 163 7.40 4.14 -4.67
C VAL A 163 7.94 5.45 -4.11
N SER A 164 7.51 5.85 -2.92
CA SER A 164 8.07 7.02 -2.24
C SER A 164 7.89 6.89 -0.73
N MET A 165 8.87 7.43 0.00
CA MET A 165 8.86 7.56 1.45
C MET A 165 9.38 8.95 1.81
N ASN A 166 8.52 9.75 2.41
CA ASN A 166 8.85 11.11 2.81
C ASN A 166 8.66 11.25 4.32
N LYS A 167 9.58 11.96 4.97
CA LYS A 167 9.50 12.27 6.40
C LYS A 167 9.85 13.73 6.64
N ASN A 168 9.14 14.34 7.58
CA ASN A 168 9.38 15.72 8.01
C ASN A 168 9.39 15.77 9.53
N TYR A 169 10.06 16.77 10.08
CA TYR A 169 10.10 17.02 11.51
C TYR A 169 10.37 18.49 11.80
N GLY A 170 10.03 18.92 13.00
CA GLY A 170 10.27 20.30 13.43
C GLY A 170 10.09 20.48 14.92
N GLY A 171 10.33 21.72 15.37
CA GLY A 171 10.27 22.09 16.78
C GLY A 171 11.63 22.38 17.42
N ILE A 172 12.74 22.37 16.68
CA ILE A 172 14.06 22.79 17.19
C ILE A 172 13.97 24.26 17.68
N GLY A 173 14.42 24.50 18.92
CA GLY A 173 14.31 25.82 19.59
C GLY A 173 12.95 26.12 20.24
N TYR A 174 11.98 25.22 20.09
CA TYR A 174 10.66 25.32 20.70
C TYR A 174 10.51 24.34 21.87
N ASP A 175 9.43 24.52 22.62
CA ASP A 175 9.00 23.65 23.72
C ASP A 175 8.15 22.47 23.25
N TYR A 176 8.13 22.19 21.95
CA TYR A 176 7.47 21.03 21.37
C TYR A 176 8.32 20.44 20.24
N ALA A 177 8.15 19.15 20.01
CA ALA A 177 8.70 18.43 18.86
C ALA A 177 7.56 17.78 18.10
N TRP A 178 7.67 17.71 16.78
CA TRP A 178 6.74 16.95 15.94
C TRP A 178 7.48 16.25 14.79
N ALA A 179 6.86 15.18 14.30
CA ALA A 179 7.33 14.43 13.16
C ALA A 179 6.14 13.93 12.34
N SER A 180 6.32 13.83 11.03
CA SER A 180 5.36 13.26 10.11
C SER A 180 6.04 12.34 9.10
N GLY A 181 5.27 11.41 8.55
CA GLY A 181 5.72 10.51 7.51
C GLY A 181 4.61 10.18 6.54
N GLU A 182 4.99 9.97 5.29
CA GLU A 182 4.11 9.54 4.21
C GLU A 182 4.80 8.45 3.39
N VAL A 183 4.09 7.36 3.13
CA VAL A 183 4.57 6.29 2.26
C VAL A 183 3.51 5.99 1.22
N VAL A 184 3.93 5.96 -0.05
CA VAL A 184 3.08 5.63 -1.19
C VAL A 184 3.41 4.22 -1.67
N PHE A 185 2.38 3.39 -1.71
CA PHE A 185 2.44 2.01 -2.20
C PHE A 185 1.71 1.90 -3.54
N ARG A 186 2.28 1.16 -4.47
CA ARG A 186 1.64 0.80 -5.75
C ARG A 186 1.49 -0.70 -5.90
N PHE A 187 0.39 -1.12 -6.50
CA PHE A 187 0.11 -2.50 -6.85
C PHE A 187 -0.25 -2.55 -8.34
N TYR A 188 0.57 -3.23 -9.13
CA TYR A 188 0.37 -3.40 -10.56
C TYR A 188 -0.31 -4.74 -10.81
N LEU A 189 -1.54 -4.69 -11.30
CA LEU A 189 -2.40 -5.85 -11.50
C LEU A 189 -2.72 -5.99 -12.99
N GLY A 190 -2.30 -7.11 -13.58
CA GLY A 190 -2.43 -7.37 -15.02
C GLY A 190 -3.36 -8.52 -15.34
N ILE A 191 -3.98 -8.48 -16.52
CA ILE A 191 -4.73 -9.59 -17.10
C ILE A 191 -4.48 -9.65 -18.61
N HIS A 192 -4.15 -10.83 -19.13
CA HIS A 192 -3.91 -11.01 -20.56
C HIS A 192 -5.24 -11.17 -21.34
N PRO A 193 -5.36 -10.64 -22.57
CA PRO A 193 -4.42 -9.73 -23.26
C PRO A 193 -4.74 -8.24 -23.02
N ILE A 194 -5.45 -7.89 -21.94
CA ILE A 194 -5.99 -6.54 -21.72
C ILE A 194 -4.87 -5.55 -21.35
N GLY A 195 -4.03 -5.91 -20.38
CA GLY A 195 -2.97 -5.04 -19.86
C GLY A 195 -2.99 -4.92 -18.34
N VAL A 196 -2.46 -3.80 -17.82
CA VAL A 196 -2.21 -3.57 -16.39
C VAL A 196 -2.97 -2.36 -15.86
N THR A 197 -3.63 -2.53 -14.72
CA THR A 197 -4.15 -1.44 -13.89
C THR A 197 -3.23 -1.18 -12.71
N ILE A 198 -3.16 0.08 -12.27
CA ILE A 198 -2.33 0.51 -11.13
C ILE A 198 -3.25 0.90 -9.98
N ILE A 199 -3.03 0.33 -8.80
CA ILE A 199 -3.73 0.73 -7.58
C ILE A 199 -2.72 1.39 -6.64
N THR A 200 -3.05 2.61 -6.19
CA THR A 200 -2.19 3.37 -5.27
C THR A 200 -2.85 3.44 -3.88
N LYS A 201 -2.05 3.25 -2.84
CA LYS A 201 -2.44 3.44 -1.44
C LYS A 201 -1.38 4.29 -0.75
N THR A 202 -1.82 5.24 0.05
CA THR A 202 -0.93 6.12 0.81
C THR A 202 -1.24 5.95 2.30
N LEU A 203 -0.19 5.84 3.11
CA LEU A 203 -0.30 5.81 4.56
C LEU A 203 0.44 7.02 5.12
N HIS A 204 -0.23 7.74 6.01
CA HIS A 204 0.30 8.91 6.69
C HIS A 204 0.39 8.64 8.20
N VAL A 205 1.45 9.15 8.81
CA VAL A 205 1.73 9.05 10.25
C VAL A 205 2.16 10.40 10.77
N TYR A 206 1.72 10.74 11.99
CA TYR A 206 2.03 12.01 12.61
C TYR A 206 2.00 11.91 14.13
N ASP A 207 3.02 12.47 14.77
CA ASP A 207 3.03 12.62 16.22
C ASP A 207 3.71 13.90 16.67
N GLN A 208 3.31 14.36 17.87
CA GLN A 208 3.85 15.56 18.50
C GLN A 208 3.87 15.42 20.02
N ALA A 209 4.82 16.10 20.65
CA ALA A 209 4.96 16.11 22.10
C ALA A 209 5.41 17.50 22.59
N PHE A 210 4.85 17.91 23.73
CA PHE A 210 5.23 19.15 24.43
C PHE A 210 6.16 18.83 25.60
N ILE A 211 7.18 19.66 25.81
CA ILE A 211 8.12 19.57 26.92
C ILE A 211 7.52 20.30 28.12
N LYS A 212 7.40 19.60 29.26
CA LYS A 212 6.84 20.14 30.50
C LYS A 212 7.90 20.81 31.37
#